data_AF-A0A0Q5DM94-F1
#
_entry.id   AF-A0A0Q5DM94-F1
#
_cell.length_a   1.000
_cell.length_b   1.000
_cell.length_c   1.000
_cell.angle_alpha   90.00
_cell.angle_beta   90.00
_cell.angle_gamma   90.00
#
_symmetry.space_group_name_H-M   'P 1'
#
loop_
_entity.id
_entity.type
_entity.pdbx_description
1 polymer ?
#
loop_
_entity_poly.entity_id
_entity_poly.type
_entity_poly.pdbx_seq_one_letter_code
_entity_poly.pdbx_strand_id
1 'polypeptide(L)'
;MRYTFATRLVREGASRRDLAEALDHTDLQNVQVYFDIKSDIVESLDRAMALTLGPVAQAFLGKLVGSEATAARGDDPRSRIMVQDRSSGKAEGLGTCGQHSFCSLYAPVACYTCHQFQPWMDGPHDKILETLLFERERRAAAGQDGRMVSLHDATILAIGDVITRIEAISGRAVA
;
A
#
# COMPACT_ATOMS: atom_id res chain seq x y z
N MET A 1 8.70 27.65 17.73
CA MET A 1 9.83 26.69 17.71
C MET A 1 9.55 25.36 18.42
N ARG A 2 8.52 25.25 19.29
CA ARG A 2 8.16 24.00 20.00
C ARG A 2 7.72 22.86 19.06
N TYR A 3 6.94 23.21 18.04
CA TYR A 3 6.42 22.24 17.07
C TYR A 3 7.54 21.55 16.27
N THR A 4 8.43 22.32 15.64
CA THR A 4 9.55 21.79 14.84
C THR A 4 10.51 20.92 15.66
N PHE A 5 10.77 21.31 16.92
CA PHE A 5 11.59 20.55 17.85
C PHE A 5 10.93 19.21 18.23
N ALA A 6 9.64 19.24 18.57
CA ALA A 6 8.88 18.05 18.93
C ALA A 6 8.80 17.04 17.79
N THR A 7 8.47 17.49 16.57
CA THR A 7 8.42 16.63 15.39
C THR A 7 9.78 16.02 15.09
N ARG A 8 10.87 16.76 15.29
CA ARG A 8 12.24 16.26 15.10
C ARG A 8 12.58 15.14 16.09
N LEU A 9 12.33 15.34 17.38
CA LEU A 9 12.54 14.32 18.42
C LEU A 9 11.77 13.02 18.13
N VAL A 10 10.51 13.14 17.70
CA VAL A 10 9.68 11.99 17.34
C VAL A 10 10.21 11.27 16.09
N ARG A 11 10.79 12.00 15.12
CA ARG A 11 11.49 11.41 13.96
C ARG A 11 12.78 10.70 14.35
N GLU A 12 13.48 11.20 15.37
CA GLU A 12 14.71 10.61 15.92
C GLU A 12 14.42 9.40 16.84
N GLY A 13 13.15 9.03 17.04
CA GLY A 13 12.75 7.83 17.77
C GLY A 13 12.52 8.03 19.26
N ALA A 14 12.39 9.28 19.71
CA ALA A 14 12.05 9.59 21.11
C ALA A 14 10.73 8.93 21.52
N SER A 15 10.68 8.37 22.73
CA SER A 15 9.43 7.82 23.28
C SER A 15 8.45 8.94 23.64
N ARG A 16 7.17 8.61 23.87
CA ARG A 16 6.17 9.59 24.32
C ARG A 16 6.58 10.28 25.62
N ARG A 17 7.26 9.56 26.51
CA ARG A 17 7.75 10.11 27.79
C ARG A 17 8.94 11.04 27.57
N ASP A 18 9.90 10.63 26.74
CA ASP A 18 11.06 11.48 26.41
C ASP A 18 10.60 12.78 25.72
N LEU A 19 9.59 12.69 24.84
CA LEU A 19 9.01 13.88 24.22
C LEU A 19 8.26 14.75 25.22
N ALA A 20 7.50 14.16 26.16
CA ALA A 20 6.82 14.91 27.20
C ALA A 20 7.81 15.66 28.09
N GLU A 21 8.89 14.98 28.50
CA GLU A 21 9.97 15.56 29.31
C GLU A 21 10.70 16.68 28.54
N ALA A 22 11.07 16.44 27.28
CA ALA A 22 11.70 17.45 26.43
C ALA A 22 10.80 18.67 26.15
N LEU A 23 9.48 18.50 26.26
CA LEU A 23 8.49 19.57 26.11
C LEU A 23 8.03 20.16 27.45
N ASP A 24 8.58 19.72 28.58
CA ASP A 24 8.18 20.12 29.94
C ASP A 24 6.67 19.93 30.19
N HIS A 25 6.13 18.80 29.72
CA HIS A 25 4.76 18.38 29.94
C HIS A 25 4.68 17.46 31.17
N THR A 26 3.71 17.74 32.04
CA THR A 26 3.40 16.89 33.20
C THR A 26 2.62 15.62 32.82
N ASP A 27 2.07 15.58 31.60
CA ASP A 27 1.28 14.46 31.08
C ASP A 27 1.54 14.19 29.58
N LEU A 28 0.94 13.10 29.06
CA LEU A 28 1.10 12.66 27.67
C LEU A 28 -0.04 13.12 26.74
N GLN A 29 -1.03 13.86 27.23
CA GLN A 29 -2.28 14.10 26.48
C GLN A 29 -2.02 14.84 25.16
N ASN A 30 -1.06 15.76 25.17
CA ASN A 30 -0.73 16.60 24.01
C ASN A 30 0.43 16.06 23.15
N VAL A 31 0.98 14.90 23.51
CA VAL A 31 2.17 14.32 22.85
C VAL A 31 1.75 13.49 21.63
N GLN A 32 0.57 12.87 21.70
CA GLN A 32 0.02 11.98 20.66
C GLN A 32 0.00 12.63 19.28
N VAL A 33 -0.39 13.91 19.20
CA VAL A 33 -0.51 14.65 17.93
C VAL A 33 0.80 14.62 17.11
N TYR A 34 1.97 14.63 17.75
CA TYR A 34 3.25 14.59 17.05
C TYR A 34 3.60 13.20 16.50
N PHE A 35 3.08 12.14 17.12
CA PHE A 35 3.21 10.77 16.63
C PHE A 35 2.26 10.51 15.46
N ASP A 36 1.01 10.99 15.56
CA ASP A 36 0.03 10.90 14.47
C ASP A 36 0.57 11.58 13.21
N ILE A 37 1.11 12.80 13.34
CA ILE A 37 1.75 13.53 12.23
C ILE A 37 2.93 12.74 11.64
N LYS A 38 3.75 12.09 12.48
CA LYS A 38 4.88 11.27 11.97
C LYS A 38 4.36 10.09 11.16
N SER A 39 3.33 9.38 11.64
CA SER A 39 2.74 8.26 10.92
C SER A 39 2.14 8.73 9.58
N ASP A 40 1.34 9.80 9.58
CA ASP A 40 0.76 10.37 8.34
C ASP A 40 1.84 10.74 7.30
N ILE A 41 2.94 11.36 7.75
CA ILE A 41 4.07 11.72 6.88
C ILE A 41 4.77 10.48 6.34
N VAL A 42 4.99 9.45 7.16
CA VAL A 42 5.66 8.21 6.73
C VAL A 42 4.79 7.42 5.75
N GLU A 43 3.49 7.28 6.02
CA GLU A 43 2.54 6.65 5.09
C GLU A 43 2.51 7.39 3.74
N SER A 44 2.46 8.73 3.77
CA SER A 44 2.50 9.57 2.57
C SER A 44 3.80 9.40 1.79
N LEU A 45 4.95 9.33 2.47
CA LEU A 45 6.25 9.11 1.84
C LEU A 45 6.36 7.71 1.23
N ASP A 46 5.95 6.66 1.94
CA ASP A 46 6.01 5.29 1.42
C ASP A 46 5.06 5.13 0.22
N ARG A 47 3.86 5.76 0.24
CA ARG A 47 2.96 5.81 -0.92
C ARG A 47 3.60 6.54 -2.10
N ALA A 48 4.16 7.73 -1.88
CA ALA A 48 4.83 8.51 -2.92
C ALA A 48 6.02 7.74 -3.51
N MET A 49 6.78 7.03 -2.68
CA MET A 49 7.85 6.13 -3.11
C MET A 49 7.30 4.99 -3.98
N ALA A 50 6.20 4.36 -3.58
CA ALA A 50 5.58 3.30 -4.37
C ALA A 50 5.16 3.78 -5.76
N LEU A 51 4.49 4.93 -5.84
CA LEU A 51 4.01 5.53 -7.10
C LEU A 51 5.16 6.04 -7.97
N THR A 52 6.25 6.51 -7.38
CA THR A 52 7.40 7.03 -8.14
C THR A 52 8.33 5.91 -8.60
N LEU A 53 8.69 4.99 -7.69
CA LEU A 53 9.68 3.94 -7.97
C LEU A 53 9.07 2.72 -8.67
N GLY A 54 7.79 2.42 -8.46
CA GLY A 54 7.11 1.29 -9.10
C GLY A 54 7.27 1.30 -10.63
N PRO A 55 6.90 2.39 -11.33
CA PRO A 55 7.07 2.52 -12.77
C PRO A 55 8.54 2.46 -13.21
N VAL A 56 9.44 3.12 -12.48
CA VAL A 56 10.89 3.13 -12.78
C VAL A 56 11.48 1.73 -12.69
N ALA A 57 11.05 0.95 -11.70
CA ALA A 57 11.48 -0.43 -11.49
C ALA A 57 10.76 -1.42 -12.42
N GLN A 58 9.77 -0.98 -13.22
CA GLN A 58 8.87 -1.85 -13.98
C GLN A 58 8.29 -2.97 -13.10
N ALA A 59 7.89 -2.62 -11.88
CA ALA A 59 7.58 -3.57 -10.82
C ALA A 59 6.35 -4.44 -11.14
N PHE A 60 5.40 -3.92 -11.93
CA PHE A 60 4.25 -4.69 -12.39
C PHE A 60 4.53 -5.41 -13.73
N LEU A 61 4.48 -6.74 -13.69
CA LEU A 61 4.78 -7.62 -14.82
C LEU A 61 3.55 -8.13 -15.58
N GLY A 62 2.35 -7.89 -15.05
CA GLY A 62 1.10 -8.34 -15.67
C GLY A 62 0.58 -7.38 -16.75
N LYS A 63 -0.71 -7.53 -17.08
CA LYS A 63 -1.37 -6.72 -18.12
C LYS A 63 -2.61 -6.03 -17.58
N LEU A 64 -2.58 -4.71 -17.53
CA LEU A 64 -3.76 -3.91 -17.17
C LEU A 64 -4.86 -4.05 -18.22
N VAL A 65 -6.10 -4.22 -17.78
CA VAL A 65 -7.28 -4.38 -18.65
C VAL A 65 -8.40 -3.44 -18.21
N GLY A 66 -9.21 -2.99 -19.18
CA GLY A 66 -10.26 -2.00 -18.93
C GLY A 66 -11.34 -2.51 -17.98
N SER A 67 -11.73 -3.77 -18.15
CA SER A 67 -12.70 -4.47 -17.31
C SER A 67 -12.57 -5.97 -17.50
N GLU A 68 -13.33 -6.74 -16.71
CA GLU A 68 -13.44 -8.19 -16.85
C GLU A 68 -13.70 -8.63 -18.30
N ALA A 69 -14.61 -7.96 -19.01
CA ALA A 69 -15.01 -8.32 -20.37
C ALA A 69 -13.85 -8.26 -21.38
N THR A 70 -12.78 -7.50 -21.07
CA THR A 70 -11.60 -7.35 -21.90
C THR A 70 -10.42 -8.23 -21.45
N ALA A 71 -10.58 -8.96 -20.36
CA ALA A 71 -9.55 -9.83 -19.80
C ALA A 71 -9.51 -11.18 -20.51
N ALA A 72 -8.32 -11.75 -20.65
CA ALA A 72 -8.19 -13.16 -20.99
C ALA A 72 -8.80 -14.01 -19.87
N ARG A 73 -9.71 -14.92 -20.23
CA ARG A 73 -10.57 -15.69 -19.30
C ARG A 73 -11.61 -14.88 -18.52
N GLY A 74 -11.94 -13.66 -18.94
CA GLY A 74 -12.99 -12.85 -18.31
C GLY A 74 -14.40 -13.46 -18.34
N ASP A 75 -14.61 -14.47 -19.18
CA ASP A 75 -15.84 -15.26 -19.26
C ASP A 75 -15.91 -16.41 -18.23
N ASP A 76 -14.79 -16.74 -17.59
CA ASP A 76 -14.71 -17.77 -16.53
C ASP A 76 -14.75 -17.11 -15.14
N PRO A 77 -15.84 -17.25 -14.36
CA PRO A 77 -15.94 -16.67 -13.03
C PRO A 77 -14.86 -17.14 -12.04
N ARG A 78 -14.24 -18.31 -12.28
CA ARG A 78 -13.15 -18.84 -11.43
C ARG A 78 -11.83 -18.11 -11.63
N SER A 79 -11.72 -17.31 -12.69
CA SER A 79 -10.56 -16.47 -12.96
C SER A 79 -10.58 -15.16 -12.17
N ARG A 80 -11.73 -14.77 -11.60
CA ARG A 80 -11.91 -13.52 -10.87
C ARG A 80 -11.04 -13.50 -9.61
N ILE A 81 -10.24 -12.45 -9.49
CA ILE A 81 -9.55 -12.10 -8.26
C ILE A 81 -10.42 -11.07 -7.54
N MET A 82 -10.88 -11.44 -6.35
CA MET A 82 -11.73 -10.61 -5.51
C MET A 82 -10.93 -10.15 -4.29
N VAL A 83 -11.24 -8.95 -3.80
CA VAL A 83 -10.82 -8.49 -2.47
C VAL A 83 -12.05 -8.34 -1.58
N GLN A 84 -11.90 -8.65 -0.30
CA GLN A 84 -12.92 -8.29 0.70
C GLN A 84 -12.66 -6.90 1.24
N ASP A 85 -13.62 -6.01 1.07
CA ASP A 85 -13.62 -4.71 1.73
C ASP A 85 -13.85 -4.92 3.24
N ARG A 86 -12.88 -4.52 4.06
CA ARG A 86 -12.96 -4.68 5.52
C ARG A 86 -14.02 -3.80 6.17
N SER A 87 -14.33 -2.65 5.57
CA SER A 87 -15.30 -1.68 6.10
C SER A 87 -16.74 -2.09 5.78
N SER A 88 -17.00 -2.58 4.56
CA SER A 88 -18.34 -2.93 4.11
C SER A 88 -18.64 -4.44 4.16
N GLY A 89 -17.62 -5.29 4.32
CA GLY A 89 -17.73 -6.75 4.28
C GLY A 89 -18.06 -7.33 2.91
N LYS A 90 -18.10 -6.49 1.86
CA LYS A 90 -18.47 -6.91 0.50
C LYS A 90 -17.23 -7.34 -0.29
N ALA A 91 -17.43 -8.31 -1.18
CA ALA A 91 -16.41 -8.67 -2.15
C ALA A 91 -16.44 -7.69 -3.33
N GLU A 92 -15.30 -7.08 -3.62
CA GLU A 92 -15.08 -6.19 -4.77
C GLU A 92 -14.18 -6.90 -5.79
N GLY A 93 -14.47 -6.69 -7.07
CA GLY A 93 -13.64 -7.20 -8.16
C GLY A 93 -12.33 -6.41 -8.26
N LEU A 94 -11.21 -7.11 -8.36
CA LEU A 94 -9.88 -6.51 -8.43
C LEU A 94 -9.19 -6.77 -9.77
N GLY A 95 -9.44 -7.94 -10.36
CA GLY A 95 -8.76 -8.35 -11.57
C GLY A 95 -9.12 -9.76 -12.01
N THR A 96 -8.43 -10.22 -13.05
CA THR A 96 -8.58 -11.54 -13.64
C THR A 96 -7.25 -12.29 -13.66
N CYS A 97 -7.26 -13.58 -13.34
CA CYS A 97 -6.11 -14.48 -13.48
C CYS A 97 -6.08 -15.12 -14.88
N GLY A 98 -5.02 -14.84 -15.65
CA GLY A 98 -4.82 -15.44 -16.98
C GLY A 98 -4.37 -16.90 -16.98
N GLN A 99 -4.01 -17.47 -15.81
CA GLN A 99 -3.49 -18.83 -15.72
C GLN A 99 -4.60 -19.89 -15.87
N HIS A 100 -4.41 -20.83 -16.79
CA HIS A 100 -5.35 -21.92 -17.06
C HIS A 100 -5.16 -23.15 -16.16
N SER A 101 -4.05 -23.20 -15.42
CA SER A 101 -3.75 -24.24 -14.43
C SER A 101 -4.12 -23.79 -13.01
N PHE A 102 -4.11 -24.73 -12.06
CA PHE A 102 -4.32 -24.43 -10.66
C PHE A 102 -3.27 -23.42 -10.14
N CYS A 103 -3.72 -22.40 -9.42
CA CYS A 103 -2.88 -21.38 -8.81
C CYS A 103 -3.11 -21.39 -7.29
N SER A 104 -2.03 -21.54 -6.52
CA SER A 104 -2.04 -21.56 -5.05
C SER A 104 -1.45 -20.30 -4.42
N LEU A 105 -1.23 -19.26 -5.24
CA LEU A 105 -0.71 -17.99 -4.75
C LEU A 105 -1.70 -17.33 -3.77
N TYR A 106 -1.16 -16.58 -2.83
CA TYR A 106 -1.94 -15.82 -1.85
C TYR A 106 -2.55 -14.58 -2.52
N ALA A 107 -3.66 -14.79 -3.22
CA ALA A 107 -4.43 -13.72 -3.84
C ALA A 107 -5.12 -12.85 -2.77
N PRO A 108 -5.28 -11.54 -3.01
CA PRO A 108 -4.79 -10.80 -4.18
C PRO A 108 -3.32 -10.35 -4.09
N VAL A 109 -2.70 -10.41 -2.91
CA VAL A 109 -1.39 -9.79 -2.63
C VAL A 109 -0.29 -10.33 -3.57
N ALA A 110 -0.20 -11.65 -3.72
CA ALA A 110 0.79 -12.29 -4.58
C ALA A 110 0.49 -12.13 -6.09
N CYS A 111 -0.70 -11.66 -6.46
CA CYS A 111 -1.06 -11.49 -7.88
C CYS A 111 -0.34 -10.31 -8.52
N TYR A 112 -0.03 -9.23 -7.80
CA TYR A 112 0.61 -8.04 -8.37
C TYR A 112 2.04 -8.30 -8.87
N THR A 113 2.73 -9.31 -8.36
CA THR A 113 4.06 -9.71 -8.85
C THR A 113 4.00 -10.87 -9.86
N CYS A 114 2.79 -11.37 -10.16
CA CYS A 114 2.56 -12.43 -11.13
C CYS A 114 2.31 -11.86 -12.53
N HIS A 115 3.07 -12.33 -13.51
CA HIS A 115 2.93 -11.88 -14.91
C HIS A 115 1.60 -12.30 -15.58
N GLN A 116 0.84 -13.23 -14.98
CA GLN A 116 -0.48 -13.65 -15.47
C GLN A 116 -1.62 -12.80 -14.93
N PHE A 117 -1.35 -11.86 -14.02
CA PHE A 117 -2.39 -11.05 -13.41
C PHE A 117 -2.86 -9.94 -14.36
N GLN A 118 -4.18 -9.78 -14.44
CA GLN A 118 -4.85 -8.75 -15.24
C GLN A 118 -5.70 -7.85 -14.33
N PRO A 119 -5.11 -6.83 -13.68
CA PRO A 119 -5.85 -5.88 -12.85
C PRO A 119 -6.86 -5.10 -13.70
N TRP A 120 -8.03 -4.83 -13.12
CA TRP A 120 -9.07 -4.03 -13.78
C TRP A 120 -8.88 -2.54 -13.47
N MET A 121 -9.08 -1.67 -14.46
CA MET A 121 -8.91 -0.21 -14.29
C MET A 121 -9.73 0.38 -13.14
N ASP A 122 -10.90 -0.20 -12.85
CA ASP A 122 -11.83 0.20 -11.79
C ASP A 122 -11.66 -0.60 -10.48
N GLY A 123 -10.64 -1.47 -10.41
CA GLY A 123 -10.35 -2.25 -9.23
C GLY A 123 -9.85 -1.39 -8.06
N PRO A 124 -10.15 -1.75 -6.80
CA PRO A 124 -9.76 -0.98 -5.61
C PRO A 124 -8.27 -1.18 -5.24
N HIS A 125 -7.35 -0.91 -6.17
CA HIS A 125 -5.91 -1.11 -6.01
C HIS A 125 -5.32 -0.24 -4.88
N ASP A 126 -5.81 0.99 -4.72
CA ASP A 126 -5.42 1.91 -3.65
C ASP A 126 -5.67 1.32 -2.26
N LYS A 127 -6.81 0.65 -2.05
CA LYS A 127 -7.13 0.02 -0.75
C LYS A 127 -6.13 -1.07 -0.38
N ILE A 128 -5.64 -1.82 -1.38
CA ILE A 128 -4.60 -2.84 -1.16
C ILE A 128 -3.28 -2.17 -0.81
N LEU A 129 -2.89 -1.12 -1.55
CA LEU A 129 -1.66 -0.37 -1.28
C LEU A 129 -1.65 0.16 0.16
N GLU A 130 -2.72 0.86 0.55
CA GLU A 130 -2.90 1.40 1.91
C GLU A 130 -2.81 0.31 2.97
N THR A 131 -3.46 -0.83 2.75
CA THR A 131 -3.40 -1.96 3.69
C THR A 131 -1.96 -2.48 3.85
N LEU A 132 -1.20 -2.60 2.76
CA LEU A 132 0.18 -3.10 2.83
C LEU A 132 1.15 -2.10 3.44
N LEU A 133 0.96 -0.80 3.18
CA LEU A 133 1.72 0.28 3.82
C LEU A 133 1.47 0.30 5.34
N PHE A 134 0.20 0.24 5.76
CA PHE A 134 -0.16 0.16 7.17
C PHE A 134 0.44 -1.08 7.84
N GLU A 135 0.38 -2.26 7.19
CA GLU A 135 1.00 -3.47 7.72
C GLU A 135 2.51 -3.34 7.86
N ARG A 136 3.18 -2.71 6.88
CA ARG A 136 4.62 -2.45 6.91
C ARG A 136 5.00 -1.55 8.07
N GLU A 137 4.30 -0.43 8.25
CA GLU A 137 4.54 0.48 9.38
C GLU A 137 4.30 -0.22 10.71
N ARG A 138 3.20 -0.99 10.83
CA ARG A 138 2.90 -1.73 12.06
C ARG A 138 4.02 -2.69 12.44
N ARG A 139 4.65 -3.37 11.47
CA ARG A 139 5.78 -4.27 11.72
C ARG A 139 7.02 -3.50 12.15
N ALA A 140 7.28 -2.36 11.52
CA ALA A 140 8.40 -1.49 11.90
C ALA A 140 8.23 -0.93 13.31
N ALA A 141 7.03 -0.44 13.65
CA ALA A 141 6.69 0.07 14.98
C ALA A 141 6.74 -1.03 16.06
N ALA A 142 6.44 -2.28 15.70
CA ALA A 142 6.59 -3.43 16.58
C ALA A 142 8.06 -3.88 16.75
N GLY A 143 9.02 -3.21 16.13
CA GLY A 143 10.44 -3.55 16.21
C GLY A 143 10.79 -4.90 15.58
N GLN A 144 10.01 -5.34 14.59
CA GLN A 144 10.30 -6.58 13.87
C GLN A 144 11.56 -6.44 13.02
N ASP A 145 12.20 -7.58 12.72
CA ASP A 145 13.37 -7.64 11.85
C ASP A 145 13.11 -6.97 10.48
N GLY A 146 14.13 -6.33 9.91
CA GLY A 146 14.01 -5.59 8.65
C GLY A 146 13.50 -6.43 7.48
N ARG A 147 13.79 -7.74 7.46
CA ARG A 147 13.24 -8.67 6.45
C ARG A 147 11.73 -8.88 6.61
N MET A 148 11.24 -8.85 7.85
CA MET A 148 9.80 -8.97 8.15
C MET A 148 9.04 -7.69 7.81
N VAL A 149 9.66 -6.54 8.07
CA VAL A 149 9.13 -5.22 7.68
C VAL A 149 9.00 -5.14 6.16
N SER A 150 10.05 -5.53 5.44
CA SER A 150 10.14 -5.38 3.98
C SER A 150 9.47 -6.50 3.17
N LEU A 151 8.69 -7.38 3.83
CA LEU A 151 8.15 -8.61 3.23
C LEU A 151 7.35 -8.36 1.94
N HIS A 152 6.61 -7.25 1.90
CA HIS A 152 5.71 -6.90 0.81
C HIS A 152 6.19 -5.73 -0.04
N ASP A 153 7.44 -5.28 0.12
CA ASP A 153 7.95 -4.07 -0.58
C ASP A 153 7.88 -4.23 -2.11
N ALA A 154 8.21 -5.42 -2.65
CA ALA A 154 8.08 -5.69 -4.09
C ALA A 154 6.61 -5.60 -4.57
N THR A 155 5.67 -6.06 -3.75
CA THR A 155 4.24 -5.97 -4.04
C THR A 155 3.75 -4.52 -3.95
N ILE A 156 4.22 -3.76 -2.96
CA ILE A 156 3.91 -2.32 -2.80
C ILE A 156 4.34 -1.55 -4.05
N LEU A 157 5.57 -1.78 -4.54
CA LEU A 157 6.06 -1.17 -5.77
C LEU A 157 5.23 -1.59 -7.00
N ALA A 158 4.86 -2.87 -7.10
CA ALA A 158 4.04 -3.36 -8.21
C ALA A 158 2.63 -2.74 -8.21
N ILE A 159 2.01 -2.55 -7.06
CA ILE A 159 0.71 -1.87 -6.95
C ILE A 159 0.86 -0.39 -7.33
N GLY A 160 1.94 0.27 -6.88
CA GLY A 160 2.25 1.65 -7.26
C GLY A 160 2.35 1.81 -8.79
N ASP A 161 3.08 0.90 -9.45
CA ASP A 161 3.17 0.86 -10.92
C ASP A 161 1.78 0.68 -11.58
N VAL A 162 0.94 -0.22 -11.06
CA VAL A 162 -0.44 -0.41 -11.57
C VAL A 162 -1.24 0.89 -11.47
N ILE A 163 -1.25 1.55 -10.31
CA ILE A 163 -2.01 2.79 -10.09
C ILE A 163 -1.52 3.89 -11.05
N THR A 164 -0.21 4.10 -11.16
CA THR A 164 0.34 5.11 -12.07
C THR A 164 0.00 4.82 -13.53
N ARG A 165 -0.01 3.55 -13.96
CA ARG A 165 -0.45 3.18 -15.32
C ARG A 165 -1.94 3.47 -15.53
N ILE A 166 -2.80 3.18 -14.55
CA ILE A 166 -4.24 3.48 -14.59
C ILE A 166 -4.47 4.99 -14.74
N GLU A 167 -3.76 5.79 -13.94
CA GLU A 167 -3.85 7.25 -13.97
C GLU A 167 -3.41 7.83 -15.33
N ALA A 168 -2.28 7.35 -15.84
CA ALA A 168 -1.76 7.75 -17.15
C ALA A 168 -2.74 7.46 -18.29
N ILE A 169 -3.42 6.29 -18.25
CA ILE A 169 -4.44 5.91 -19.25
C ILE A 169 -5.73 6.72 -19.06
N SER A 170 -6.12 7.01 -17.82
CA SER A 170 -7.36 7.72 -17.48
C SER A 170 -7.24 9.24 -17.65
N GLY A 171 -6.05 9.78 -17.92
CA GLY A 171 -5.80 11.21 -18.04
C GLY A 171 -5.87 11.98 -16.71
N ARG A 172 -5.73 11.28 -15.57
CA ARG A 172 -5.64 11.91 -14.25
C ARG A 172 -4.16 12.16 -13.94
N ALA A 173 -3.76 13.41 -13.73
CA ALA A 173 -2.36 13.74 -13.42
C ALA A 173 -2.02 13.34 -11.97
N VAL A 174 -0.81 12.80 -11.77
CA VAL A 174 -0.21 12.53 -10.46
C VAL A 174 -0.04 13.86 -9.72
N ALA A 175 -0.78 14.06 -8.63
CA ALA A 175 -0.67 15.24 -7.77
C ALA A 175 0.22 14.95 -6.56
#